data_AF-K1QN75-F1
#
_entry.id   AF-K1QN75-F1
#
_cell.length_a   1.000
_cell.length_b   1.000
_cell.length_c   1.000
_cell.angle_alpha   90.00
_cell.angle_beta   90.00
_cell.angle_gamma   90.00
#
_symmetry.space_group_name_H-M   'P 1'
#
loop_
_entity.id
_entity.type
_entity.pdbx_description
1 polymer ?
#
loop_
_entity_poly.entity_id
_entity_poly.type
_entity_poly.pdbx_seq_one_letter_code
_entity_poly.pdbx_strand_id
1 'polypeptide(L)'
;MVMFLTISVHGAYGHVNIALQSLPIIQKTLQGIQDRLNGLEGLRLEIQSEREALNENLWGADGIGPKLEHVAQQAEGTSEDVDSIYRENQSLRLEVDLLKAIVIKLDRKVDEKQERGSRFMASGAAVKTYGEVRNLYKLYKKICSLPKHAQANHRILVYRFRDKDRKLIEGSMDDGEFGAGRNLLKRMEERGYENFACVLTRWYSGEHLGIARFGQMREGVDQVSQKLGK
;
A
#
# COMPACT_ATOMS: atom_id res chain seq x y z
N MET A 1 -12.34 -117.75 -23.97
CA MET A 1 -11.05 -117.55 -24.67
C MET A 1 -10.68 -116.08 -24.48
N VAL A 2 -9.73 -115.79 -23.59
CA VAL A 2 -9.34 -114.41 -23.22
C VAL A 2 -8.16 -114.00 -24.11
N MET A 3 -8.37 -113.04 -25.01
CA MET A 3 -7.28 -112.41 -25.77
C MET A 3 -6.66 -111.30 -24.92
N PHE A 4 -5.43 -111.51 -24.46
CA PHE A 4 -4.62 -110.46 -23.86
C PHE A 4 -4.08 -109.54 -24.96
N LEU A 5 -4.58 -108.30 -25.00
CA LEU A 5 -3.97 -107.21 -25.75
C LEU A 5 -2.69 -106.79 -25.03
N THR A 6 -1.54 -107.13 -25.59
CA THR A 6 -0.23 -106.67 -25.12
C THR A 6 -0.02 -105.23 -25.57
N ILE A 7 -0.28 -104.27 -24.67
CA ILE A 7 0.08 -102.86 -24.89
C ILE A 7 1.60 -102.73 -24.78
N SER A 8 2.23 -102.16 -25.80
CA SER A 8 3.69 -101.98 -25.90
C SER A 8 4.22 -101.08 -24.78
N VAL A 9 4.78 -101.71 -23.75
CA VAL A 9 5.25 -101.04 -22.52
C VAL A 9 6.52 -100.20 -22.77
N HIS A 10 7.21 -100.40 -23.89
CA HIS A 10 8.47 -99.72 -24.20
C HIS A 10 8.34 -98.20 -24.41
N GLY A 11 7.22 -97.71 -24.95
CA GLY A 11 6.98 -96.26 -25.09
C GLY A 11 6.74 -95.57 -23.74
N ALA A 12 5.97 -96.21 -22.86
CA ALA A 12 5.66 -95.68 -21.53
C ALA A 12 6.90 -95.60 -20.63
N TYR A 13 7.79 -96.61 -20.67
CA TYR A 13 9.04 -96.59 -19.91
C TYR A 13 10.00 -95.47 -20.37
N GLY A 14 10.08 -95.17 -21.67
CA GLY A 14 10.90 -94.08 -22.19
C GLY A 14 10.43 -92.71 -21.72
N HIS A 15 9.11 -92.45 -21.77
CA HIS A 15 8.53 -91.20 -21.28
C HIS A 15 8.69 -91.02 -19.76
N VAL A 16 8.54 -92.10 -18.97
CA VAL A 16 8.75 -92.08 -17.52
C VAL A 16 10.22 -91.81 -17.16
N ASN A 17 11.17 -92.38 -17.92
CA ASN A 17 12.60 -92.18 -17.68
C ASN A 17 13.04 -90.74 -18.00
N ILE A 18 12.53 -90.15 -19.08
CA ILE A 18 12.76 -88.72 -19.41
C ILE A 18 12.14 -87.80 -18.33
N ALA A 19 10.94 -88.12 -17.85
CA ALA A 19 10.30 -87.38 -16.77
C ALA A 19 11.11 -87.43 -15.47
N LEU A 20 11.61 -88.61 -15.09
CA LEU A 20 12.47 -88.79 -13.91
C LEU A 20 13.81 -88.03 -14.04
N GLN A 21 14.39 -87.96 -15.23
CA GLN A 21 15.62 -87.18 -15.48
C GLN A 21 15.38 -85.66 -15.43
N SER A 22 14.18 -85.18 -15.78
CA SER A 22 13.83 -83.76 -15.75
C SER A 22 13.42 -83.22 -14.37
N LEU A 23 13.01 -84.10 -13.44
CA LEU A 23 12.51 -83.76 -12.11
C LEU A 23 13.50 -82.91 -11.27
N PRO A 24 14.80 -83.23 -11.22
CA PRO A 24 15.78 -82.44 -10.46
C PRO A 24 15.96 -81.02 -11.02
N ILE A 25 15.84 -80.87 -12.35
CA ILE A 25 15.94 -79.57 -13.02
C ILE A 25 14.73 -78.70 -12.66
N ILE A 26 13.54 -79.30 -12.66
CA ILE A 26 12.30 -78.63 -12.25
C ILE A 26 12.37 -78.23 -10.77
N GLN A 27 12.82 -79.12 -9.88
CA GLN A 27 13.00 -78.81 -8.44
C GLN A 27 13.99 -77.67 -8.23
N LYS A 28 15.14 -77.66 -8.91
CA LYS A 28 16.12 -76.57 -8.84
C LYS A 28 15.53 -75.24 -9.33
N THR A 29 14.73 -75.29 -10.40
CA THR A 29 14.06 -74.10 -10.94
C THR A 29 13.01 -73.56 -9.97
N LEU A 30 12.21 -74.44 -9.37
CA LEU A 30 11.23 -74.08 -8.34
C LEU A 30 11.89 -73.47 -7.11
N GLN A 31 13.02 -74.02 -6.66
CA GLN A 31 13.79 -73.43 -5.55
C GLN A 31 14.28 -72.02 -5.91
N GLY A 32 14.84 -71.83 -7.11
CA GLY A 32 15.27 -70.51 -7.56
C GLY A 32 14.13 -69.49 -7.71
N ILE A 33 12.92 -69.96 -8.06
CA ILE A 33 11.71 -69.12 -8.08
C ILE A 33 11.31 -68.73 -6.64
N GLN A 34 11.34 -69.68 -5.71
CA GLN A 34 11.01 -69.44 -4.30
C GLN A 34 11.97 -68.41 -3.67
N ASP A 35 13.26 -68.54 -3.93
CA ASP A 35 14.28 -67.61 -3.41
C ASP A 35 14.05 -66.18 -3.93
N ARG A 36 13.66 -66.03 -5.21
CA ARG A 36 13.30 -64.72 -5.80
C ARG A 36 12.01 -64.15 -5.21
N LEU A 37 11.01 -64.99 -4.97
CA LEU A 37 9.76 -64.59 -4.30
C LEU A 37 10.02 -64.06 -2.89
N ASN A 38 10.85 -64.76 -2.12
CA ASN A 38 11.25 -64.32 -0.79
C ASN A 38 12.00 -62.97 -0.84
N GLY A 39 12.88 -62.78 -1.84
CA GLY A 39 13.57 -61.50 -2.07
C GLY A 39 12.62 -60.35 -2.41
N LEU A 40 11.59 -60.60 -3.23
CA LEU A 40 10.55 -59.61 -3.54
C LEU A 40 9.72 -59.24 -2.31
N GLU A 41 9.45 -60.19 -1.42
CA GLU A 41 8.73 -59.94 -0.17
C GLU A 41 9.55 -59.07 0.79
N GLY A 42 10.87 -59.30 0.87
CA GLY A 42 11.79 -58.43 1.61
C GLY A 42 11.79 -56.98 1.11
N LEU A 43 11.92 -56.79 -0.21
CA LEU A 43 11.85 -55.46 -0.84
C LEU A 43 10.51 -54.76 -0.59
N ARG A 44 9.40 -55.52 -0.63
CA ARG A 44 8.07 -54.96 -0.35
C ARG A 44 7.98 -54.41 1.07
N LEU A 45 8.53 -55.12 2.06
CA LEU A 45 8.53 -54.68 3.46
C LEU A 45 9.39 -53.44 3.65
N GLU A 46 10.56 -53.38 2.99
CA GLU A 46 11.46 -52.22 3.04
C GLU A 46 10.79 -50.97 2.45
N ILE A 47 10.19 -51.09 1.25
CA ILE A 47 9.41 -50.01 0.62
C ILE A 47 8.26 -49.57 1.52
N GLN A 48 7.58 -50.50 2.19
CA GLN A 48 6.49 -50.16 3.08
C GLN A 48 6.97 -49.36 4.29
N SER A 49 8.09 -49.75 4.89
CA SER A 49 8.72 -49.00 5.99
C SER A 49 9.17 -47.60 5.56
N GLU A 50 9.81 -47.47 4.40
CA GLU A 50 10.22 -46.16 3.86
C GLU A 50 9.00 -45.26 3.59
N ARG A 51 7.92 -45.83 3.05
CA ARG A 51 6.67 -45.09 2.80
C ARG A 51 6.08 -44.55 4.10
N GLU A 52 6.06 -45.35 5.16
CA GLU A 52 5.55 -44.94 6.47
C GLU A 52 6.41 -43.81 7.07
N ALA A 53 7.74 -43.93 6.99
CA ALA A 53 8.67 -42.89 7.42
C ALA A 53 8.49 -41.59 6.62
N LEU A 54 8.31 -41.70 5.29
CA LEU A 54 8.05 -40.55 4.43
C LEU A 54 6.72 -39.88 4.78
N ASN A 55 5.69 -40.67 5.07
CA ASN A 55 4.39 -40.17 5.46
C ASN A 55 4.46 -39.38 6.77
N GLU A 56 5.20 -39.89 7.77
CA GLU A 56 5.41 -39.19 9.04
C GLU A 56 6.21 -37.88 8.85
N ASN A 57 7.28 -37.91 8.04
CA ASN A 57 8.07 -36.72 7.75
C ASN A 57 7.29 -35.63 7.00
N LEU A 58 6.35 -36.01 6.13
CA LEU A 58 5.55 -35.07 5.35
C LEU A 58 4.33 -34.57 6.11
N TRP A 59 3.60 -35.48 6.77
CA TRP A 59 2.25 -35.23 7.28
C TRP A 59 2.07 -35.58 8.76
N GLY A 60 3.10 -36.10 9.42
CA GLY A 60 3.10 -36.29 10.86
C GLY A 60 2.99 -34.96 11.60
N ALA A 61 2.80 -35.02 12.92
CA ALA A 61 2.56 -33.84 13.74
C ALA A 61 3.69 -32.79 13.67
N ASP A 62 4.94 -33.24 13.49
CA ASP A 62 6.11 -32.39 13.28
C ASP A 62 6.63 -32.44 11.83
N GLY A 63 5.77 -32.86 10.90
CA GLY A 63 6.08 -32.99 9.49
C GLY A 63 6.20 -31.65 8.77
N ILE A 64 6.62 -31.71 7.51
CA ILE A 64 6.78 -30.53 6.65
C ILE A 64 5.44 -29.82 6.39
N GLY A 65 4.33 -30.56 6.26
CA GLY A 65 3.00 -30.02 5.99
C GLY A 65 2.55 -28.99 7.03
N PRO A 66 2.44 -29.35 8.32
CA PRO A 66 2.08 -28.40 9.39
C PRO A 66 3.04 -27.21 9.49
N LYS A 67 4.35 -27.42 9.27
CA LYS A 67 5.34 -26.35 9.27
C LYS A 67 5.10 -25.34 8.13
N LEU A 68 4.77 -25.81 6.93
CA LEU A 68 4.42 -24.95 5.80
C LEU A 68 3.13 -24.16 6.06
N GLU A 69 2.15 -24.78 6.72
CA GLU A 69 0.91 -24.11 7.09
C GLU A 69 1.15 -22.98 8.10
N HIS A 70 1.98 -23.22 9.13
CA HIS A 70 2.40 -22.17 10.05
C HIS A 70 3.14 -21.03 9.35
N VAL A 71 4.06 -21.34 8.44
CA VAL A 71 4.77 -20.31 7.65
C VAL A 71 3.80 -19.50 6.79
N ALA A 72 2.81 -20.16 6.17
CA ALA A 72 1.79 -19.47 5.38
C ALA A 72 0.94 -18.52 6.24
N GLN A 73 0.48 -18.96 7.42
CA GLN A 73 -0.24 -18.13 8.38
C GLN A 73 0.59 -16.94 8.87
N GLN A 74 1.88 -17.16 9.16
CA GLN A 74 2.79 -16.08 9.55
C GLN A 74 3.01 -15.08 8.41
N ALA A 75 3.12 -15.54 7.17
CA ALA A 75 3.28 -14.68 6.01
C ALA A 75 2.04 -13.80 5.78
N GLU A 76 0.84 -14.36 5.98
CA GLU A 76 -0.43 -13.62 5.90
C GLU A 76 -0.49 -12.52 6.97
N GLY A 77 -0.24 -12.84 8.24
CA GLY A 77 -0.20 -11.85 9.32
C GLY A 77 0.85 -10.76 9.08
N THR A 78 2.04 -11.14 8.58
CA THR A 78 3.08 -10.16 8.21
C THR A 78 2.62 -9.22 7.09
N SER A 79 1.88 -9.73 6.11
CA SER A 79 1.32 -8.90 5.04
C SER A 79 0.31 -7.88 5.58
N GLU A 80 -0.55 -8.29 6.51
CA GLU A 80 -1.51 -7.39 7.17
C GLU A 80 -0.82 -6.29 7.97
N ASP A 81 0.24 -6.64 8.72
CA ASP A 81 1.06 -5.69 9.47
C ASP A 81 1.71 -4.66 8.53
N VAL A 82 2.27 -5.12 7.41
CA VAL A 82 2.86 -4.25 6.38
C VAL A 82 1.82 -3.29 5.81
N ASP A 83 0.61 -3.77 5.48
CA ASP A 83 -0.48 -2.93 5.00
C ASP A 83 -0.92 -1.88 6.04
N SER A 84 -0.94 -2.26 7.33
CA SER A 84 -1.18 -1.34 8.43
C SER A 84 -0.12 -0.23 8.49
N ILE A 85 1.16 -0.61 8.44
CA ILE A 85 2.30 0.31 8.43
C ILE A 85 2.24 1.27 7.23
N TYR A 86 1.84 0.79 6.05
CA TYR A 86 1.69 1.65 4.87
C TYR A 86 0.61 2.71 5.08
N ARG A 87 -0.54 2.34 5.66
CA ARG A 87 -1.62 3.28 5.99
C ARG A 87 -1.18 4.32 7.02
N GLU A 88 -0.50 3.90 8.07
CA GLU A 88 0.02 4.80 9.09
C GLU A 88 1.07 5.76 8.51
N ASN A 89 2.03 5.25 7.73
CA ASN A 89 3.02 6.08 7.04
C ASN A 89 2.38 7.13 6.13
N GLN A 90 1.30 6.78 5.43
CA GLN A 90 0.55 7.73 4.62
C GLN A 90 -0.07 8.84 5.50
N SER A 91 -0.64 8.48 6.65
CA SER A 91 -1.18 9.44 7.62
C SER A 91 -0.09 10.37 8.18
N LEU A 92 1.03 9.80 8.63
CA LEU A 92 2.17 10.55 9.16
C LEU A 92 2.76 11.51 8.11
N ARG A 93 2.83 11.10 6.84
CA ARG A 93 3.26 12.02 5.76
C ARG A 93 2.33 13.23 5.65
N LEU A 94 1.03 13.03 5.76
CA LEU A 94 0.05 14.14 5.76
C LEU A 94 0.21 15.05 6.99
N GLU A 95 0.55 14.50 8.15
CA GLU A 95 0.81 15.25 9.37
C GLU A 95 2.14 16.02 9.29
N VAL A 96 3.19 15.41 8.77
CA VAL A 96 4.46 16.09 8.48
C VAL A 96 4.27 17.23 7.49
N ASP A 97 3.46 17.04 6.45
CA ASP A 97 3.12 18.11 5.52
C ASP A 97 2.34 19.24 6.20
N LEU A 98 1.46 18.91 7.17
CA LEU A 98 0.78 19.89 8.00
C LEU A 98 1.77 20.68 8.86
N LEU A 99 2.67 19.98 9.55
CA LEU A 99 3.67 20.56 10.45
C LEU A 99 4.66 21.43 9.68
N LYS A 100 5.20 20.96 8.55
CA LYS A 100 6.03 21.77 7.63
C LYS A 100 5.33 23.06 7.27
N ALA A 101 4.04 22.96 6.95
CA ALA A 101 3.30 24.11 6.51
C ALA A 101 2.88 25.04 7.70
N ILE A 102 2.76 24.53 8.94
CA ILE A 102 2.69 25.35 10.17
C ILE A 102 4.01 26.09 10.40
N VAL A 103 5.15 25.39 10.25
CA VAL A 103 6.49 25.98 10.37
C VAL A 103 6.68 27.09 9.34
N ILE A 104 6.32 26.85 8.07
CA ILE A 104 6.32 27.87 7.02
C ILE A 104 5.41 29.06 7.37
N LYS A 105 4.29 28.83 8.08
CA LYS A 105 3.39 29.91 8.52
C LYS A 105 3.92 30.72 9.70
N LEU A 106 4.66 30.12 10.62
CA LEU A 106 5.36 30.87 11.67
C LEU A 106 6.38 31.83 11.04
N ASP A 107 7.03 31.40 9.96
CA ASP A 107 8.03 32.19 9.24
C ASP A 107 7.42 33.32 8.37
N ARG A 108 6.15 33.20 7.98
CA ARG A 108 5.50 34.09 6.98
C ARG A 108 4.24 34.82 7.45
N LYS A 109 3.87 34.72 8.73
CA LYS A 109 2.74 35.48 9.28
C LYS A 109 3.02 36.97 9.17
N VAL A 110 2.15 37.71 8.49
CA VAL A 110 2.18 39.18 8.50
C VAL A 110 1.49 39.68 9.75
N ASP A 111 1.94 40.82 10.29
CA ASP A 111 1.39 41.39 11.52
C ASP A 111 -0.12 41.58 11.40
N GLU A 112 -0.82 41.21 12.47
CA GLU A 112 -2.26 41.32 12.52
C GLU A 112 -2.66 42.78 12.66
N LYS A 113 -3.50 43.26 11.75
CA LYS A 113 -3.95 44.66 11.75
C LYS A 113 -5.38 44.76 12.20
N GLN A 114 -5.67 45.77 13.02
CA GLN A 114 -7.01 46.05 13.51
C GLN A 114 -7.49 47.39 12.96
N GLU A 115 -8.71 47.41 12.42
CA GLU A 115 -9.38 48.59 11.90
C GLU A 115 -10.83 48.57 12.38
N ARG A 116 -11.24 49.56 13.19
CA ARG A 116 -12.60 49.66 13.75
C ARG A 116 -13.09 48.32 14.33
N GLY A 117 -12.23 47.71 15.15
CA GLY A 117 -12.47 46.41 15.78
C GLY A 117 -12.32 45.18 14.87
N SER A 118 -12.46 45.32 13.54
CA SER A 118 -12.25 44.21 12.61
C SER A 118 -10.76 43.91 12.52
N ARG A 119 -10.40 42.63 12.53
CA ARG A 119 -9.00 42.18 12.47
C ARG A 119 -8.72 41.54 11.12
N PHE A 120 -7.53 41.77 10.62
CA PHE A 120 -7.06 41.27 9.34
C PHE A 120 -5.71 40.58 9.52
N MET A 121 -5.57 39.40 8.90
CA MET A 121 -4.32 38.66 8.89
C MET A 121 -4.11 38.04 7.52
N ALA A 122 -3.01 38.39 6.87
CA ALA A 122 -2.58 37.76 5.65
C ALA A 122 -1.49 36.71 5.93
N SER A 123 -1.51 35.63 5.17
CA SER A 123 -0.47 34.60 5.21
C SER A 123 -0.31 34.05 3.81
N GLY A 124 0.93 33.92 3.34
CA GLY A 124 1.18 33.36 2.02
C GLY A 124 2.40 32.49 1.96
N ALA A 125 2.55 31.82 0.82
CA ALA A 125 3.67 30.96 0.50
C ALA A 125 3.96 31.02 -0.98
N ALA A 126 5.24 30.88 -1.34
CA ALA A 126 5.63 30.66 -2.73
C ALA A 126 4.98 29.36 -3.26
N VAL A 127 4.47 29.41 -4.49
CA VAL A 127 3.83 28.27 -5.16
C VAL A 127 4.18 28.29 -6.64
N LYS A 128 4.27 27.09 -7.23
CA LYS A 128 4.52 26.84 -8.66
C LYS A 128 3.50 25.89 -9.27
N THR A 129 2.63 25.29 -8.45
CA THR A 129 1.64 24.32 -8.89
C THR A 129 0.29 24.52 -8.18
N TYR A 130 -0.79 24.08 -8.82
CA TYR A 130 -2.12 24.10 -8.21
C TYR A 130 -2.21 23.17 -6.97
N GLY A 131 -1.41 22.10 -6.93
CA GLY A 131 -1.31 21.21 -5.78
C GLY A 131 -0.83 21.95 -4.52
N GLU A 132 0.18 22.80 -4.65
CA GLU A 132 0.70 23.63 -3.54
C GLU A 132 -0.33 24.66 -3.07
N VAL A 133 -1.08 25.28 -3.98
CA VAL A 133 -2.21 26.17 -3.64
C VAL A 133 -3.25 25.43 -2.81
N ARG A 134 -3.65 24.23 -3.26
CA ARG A 134 -4.62 23.38 -2.56
C ARG A 134 -4.12 22.98 -1.17
N ASN A 135 -2.83 22.64 -1.04
CA ASN A 135 -2.23 22.27 0.23
C ASN A 135 -2.19 23.46 1.21
N LEU A 136 -1.82 24.65 0.73
CA LEU A 136 -1.85 25.89 1.53
C LEU A 136 -3.26 26.16 2.09
N TYR A 137 -4.28 26.07 1.23
CA TYR A 137 -5.67 26.32 1.64
C TYR A 137 -6.20 25.26 2.62
N LYS A 138 -5.90 23.97 2.39
CA LYS A 138 -6.26 22.87 3.31
C LYS A 138 -5.62 23.05 4.69
N LEU A 139 -4.32 23.35 4.73
CA LEU A 139 -3.63 23.67 5.98
C LEU A 139 -4.33 24.83 6.67
N TYR A 140 -4.63 25.89 5.92
CA TYR A 140 -5.24 27.08 6.47
C TYR A 140 -6.61 26.79 7.10
N LYS A 141 -7.46 25.99 6.45
CA LYS A 141 -8.70 25.48 7.05
C LYS A 141 -8.46 24.71 8.36
N LYS A 142 -7.45 23.84 8.42
CA LYS A 142 -7.12 23.05 9.63
C LYS A 142 -6.60 23.90 10.79
N ILE A 143 -5.74 24.89 10.55
CA ILE A 143 -5.30 25.81 11.63
C ILE A 143 -6.50 26.58 12.18
N CYS A 144 -7.40 26.98 11.29
CA CYS A 144 -8.61 27.68 11.68
C CYS A 144 -9.65 26.79 12.38
N SER A 145 -9.60 25.46 12.28
CA SER A 145 -10.46 24.60 13.10
C SER A 145 -9.98 24.49 14.55
N LEU A 146 -8.78 24.99 14.88
CA LEU A 146 -8.32 25.06 16.26
C LEU A 146 -9.14 26.10 17.05
N PRO A 147 -9.54 25.83 18.31
CA PRO A 147 -10.39 26.72 19.11
C PRO A 147 -9.89 28.18 19.17
N LYS A 148 -8.56 28.38 19.20
CA LYS A 148 -7.91 29.69 19.20
C LYS A 148 -8.14 30.51 17.91
N HIS A 149 -8.48 29.87 16.79
CA HIS A 149 -8.55 30.47 15.45
C HIS A 149 -9.91 30.28 14.73
N ALA A 150 -10.84 29.56 15.36
CA ALA A 150 -12.16 29.21 14.80
C ALA A 150 -13.08 30.42 14.55
N GLN A 151 -12.80 31.56 15.18
CA GLN A 151 -13.68 32.73 15.17
C GLN A 151 -13.60 33.60 13.89
N ALA A 152 -12.78 33.23 12.89
CA ALA A 152 -12.69 34.05 11.67
C ALA A 152 -13.95 33.91 10.81
N ASN A 153 -14.45 35.05 10.32
CA ASN A 153 -15.69 35.15 9.54
C ASN A 153 -15.46 34.84 8.07
N HIS A 154 -14.32 35.26 7.52
CA HIS A 154 -14.01 35.10 6.10
C HIS A 154 -12.54 34.76 5.87
N ARG A 155 -12.29 33.90 4.87
CA ARG A 155 -10.98 33.35 4.50
C ARG A 155 -10.79 33.42 2.99
N ILE A 156 -10.29 34.55 2.54
CA ILE A 156 -10.14 34.88 1.13
C ILE A 156 -8.86 34.25 0.59
N LEU A 157 -8.96 33.36 -0.39
CA LEU A 157 -7.80 32.80 -1.09
C LEU A 157 -7.56 33.61 -2.37
N VAL A 158 -6.30 33.94 -2.65
CA VAL A 158 -5.84 34.47 -3.94
C VAL A 158 -4.50 33.84 -4.30
N TYR A 159 -4.29 33.53 -5.57
CA TYR A 159 -3.01 33.00 -6.05
C TYR A 159 -2.74 33.46 -7.49
N ARG A 160 -1.46 33.62 -7.81
CA ARG A 160 -0.96 33.91 -9.16
C ARG A 160 0.46 33.36 -9.27
N PHE A 161 0.69 32.43 -10.19
CA PHE A 161 2.00 31.81 -10.39
C PHE A 161 2.19 31.37 -11.85
N ARG A 162 3.45 31.18 -12.25
CA ARG A 162 3.78 30.54 -13.53
C ARG A 162 4.09 29.07 -13.31
N ASP A 163 3.44 28.21 -14.07
CA ASP A 163 3.77 26.79 -14.07
C ASP A 163 5.10 26.51 -14.80
N LYS A 164 5.47 25.23 -14.90
CA LYS A 164 6.68 24.77 -15.59
C LYS A 164 6.75 25.21 -17.07
N ASP A 165 5.60 25.40 -17.71
CA ASP A 165 5.48 25.80 -19.12
C ASP A 165 5.39 27.34 -19.25
N ARG A 166 5.66 28.06 -18.15
CA ARG A 166 5.57 29.52 -17.98
C ARG A 166 4.16 30.10 -18.18
N LYS A 167 3.14 29.24 -18.19
CA LYS A 167 1.75 29.66 -18.29
C LYS A 167 1.35 30.31 -16.97
N LEU A 168 0.76 31.50 -17.07
CA LEU A 168 0.21 32.18 -15.92
C LEU A 168 -1.07 31.47 -15.46
N ILE A 169 -1.08 31.05 -14.21
CA ILE A 169 -2.21 30.43 -13.54
C ILE A 169 -2.59 31.31 -12.35
N GLU A 170 -3.84 31.71 -12.30
CA GLU A 170 -4.35 32.55 -11.23
C GLU A 170 -5.80 32.23 -10.87
N GLY A 171 -6.21 32.65 -9.68
CA GLY A 171 -7.58 32.49 -9.22
C GLY A 171 -7.78 32.98 -7.80
N SER A 172 -9.04 33.01 -7.39
CA SER A 172 -9.43 33.48 -6.07
C SER A 172 -10.70 32.81 -5.55
N MET A 173 -10.92 32.90 -4.23
CA MET A 173 -12.13 32.46 -3.54
C MET A 173 -12.47 33.45 -2.43
N ASP A 174 -13.71 33.96 -2.43
CA ASP A 174 -14.14 35.05 -1.54
C ASP A 174 -14.53 34.59 -0.13
N ASP A 175 -14.93 33.33 0.05
CA ASP A 175 -15.41 32.79 1.35
C ASP A 175 -16.45 33.69 2.05
N GLY A 176 -17.47 34.12 1.29
CA GLY A 176 -18.55 34.99 1.76
C GLY A 176 -18.21 36.48 1.82
N GLU A 177 -16.94 36.87 1.65
CA GLU A 177 -16.52 38.27 1.55
C GLU A 177 -16.60 38.73 0.08
N PHE A 178 -17.83 38.98 -0.38
CA PHE A 178 -18.10 39.26 -1.79
C PHE A 178 -17.20 40.36 -2.39
N GLY A 179 -16.56 40.02 -3.51
CA GLY A 179 -15.70 40.90 -4.29
C GLY A 179 -14.25 40.95 -3.80
N ALA A 180 -13.91 40.37 -2.65
CA ALA A 180 -12.56 40.44 -2.09
C ALA A 180 -11.52 39.70 -2.96
N GLY A 181 -11.80 38.48 -3.41
CA GLY A 181 -10.87 37.68 -4.20
C GLY A 181 -10.49 38.37 -5.51
N ARG A 182 -11.49 38.86 -6.26
CA ARG A 182 -11.23 39.63 -7.49
C ARG A 182 -10.48 40.93 -7.20
N ASN A 183 -10.81 41.62 -6.11
CA ASN A 183 -10.14 42.86 -5.70
C ASN A 183 -8.66 42.62 -5.39
N LEU A 184 -8.34 41.53 -4.70
CA LEU A 184 -6.98 41.12 -4.37
C LEU A 184 -6.21 40.62 -5.60
N LEU A 185 -6.86 39.88 -6.48
CA LEU A 185 -6.22 39.40 -7.70
C LEU A 185 -5.83 40.57 -8.61
N LYS A 186 -6.73 41.55 -8.77
CA LYS A 186 -6.43 42.81 -9.46
C LYS A 186 -5.26 43.55 -8.82
N ARG A 187 -5.16 43.55 -7.49
CA ARG A 187 -4.02 44.15 -6.79
C ARG A 187 -2.70 43.43 -7.11
N MET A 188 -2.70 42.10 -7.16
CA MET A 188 -1.51 41.34 -7.55
C MET A 188 -1.10 41.64 -8.99
N GLU A 189 -2.07 41.74 -9.90
CA GLU A 189 -1.84 42.14 -11.29
C GLU A 189 -1.23 43.54 -11.40
N GLU A 190 -1.87 44.55 -10.76
CA GLU A 190 -1.40 45.95 -10.73
C GLU A 190 0.04 46.10 -10.24
N ARG A 191 0.49 45.21 -9.35
CA ARG A 191 1.82 45.22 -8.74
C ARG A 191 2.82 44.26 -9.39
N GLY A 192 2.40 43.46 -10.37
CA GLY A 192 3.25 42.44 -11.00
C GLY A 192 3.64 41.31 -10.05
N TYR A 193 2.81 41.02 -9.05
CA TYR A 193 3.04 39.97 -8.05
C TYR A 193 2.71 38.60 -8.63
N GLU A 194 3.71 37.72 -8.71
CA GLU A 194 3.58 36.35 -9.21
C GLU A 194 4.33 35.36 -8.30
N ASN A 195 4.07 34.06 -8.51
CA ASN A 195 4.70 32.90 -7.87
C ASN A 195 4.39 32.72 -6.38
N PHE A 196 3.21 33.17 -5.93
CA PHE A 196 2.73 32.90 -4.59
C PHE A 196 1.21 32.78 -4.49
N ALA A 197 0.78 32.18 -3.39
CA ALA A 197 -0.60 32.17 -2.94
C ALA A 197 -0.70 32.84 -1.57
N CYS A 198 -1.80 33.53 -1.33
CA CYS A 198 -2.11 34.25 -0.10
C CYS A 198 -3.51 33.86 0.38
N VAL A 199 -3.63 33.59 1.68
CA VAL A 199 -4.92 33.49 2.37
C VAL A 199 -5.04 34.67 3.31
N LEU A 200 -6.10 35.44 3.12
CA LEU A 200 -6.44 36.56 3.97
C LEU A 200 -7.60 36.20 4.88
N THR A 201 -7.39 36.47 6.16
CA THR A 201 -8.34 36.21 7.23
C THR A 201 -8.96 37.51 7.68
N ARG A 202 -10.28 37.52 7.83
CA ARG A 202 -10.99 38.63 8.47
C ARG A 202 -11.80 38.14 9.66
N TRP A 203 -11.65 38.84 10.78
CA TRP A 203 -12.57 38.78 11.91
C TRP A 203 -13.41 40.07 11.90
N TYR A 204 -14.73 39.91 11.85
CA TYR A 204 -15.71 40.96 11.83
C TYR A 204 -16.12 41.32 13.25
N SER A 205 -16.02 42.60 13.59
CA SER A 205 -16.37 43.14 14.91
C SER A 205 -17.85 43.46 15.10
N GLY A 206 -18.70 43.31 14.08
CA GLY A 206 -20.07 43.82 14.08
C GLY A 206 -20.23 45.15 13.34
N GLU A 207 -19.13 45.78 12.92
CA GLU A 207 -19.14 47.10 12.26
C GLU A 207 -18.81 47.03 10.76
N HIS A 208 -19.71 47.53 9.91
CA HIS A 208 -19.55 47.50 8.47
C HIS A 208 -18.48 48.49 7.98
N LEU A 209 -17.30 47.96 7.64
CA LEU A 209 -16.19 48.72 7.06
C LEU A 209 -16.41 49.19 5.61
N GLY A 210 -17.43 48.69 4.90
CA GLY A 210 -17.68 49.06 3.50
C GLY A 210 -16.43 48.87 2.62
N ILE A 211 -16.12 49.83 1.76
CA ILE A 211 -14.99 49.75 0.81
C ILE A 211 -13.62 49.75 1.52
N ALA A 212 -13.52 50.35 2.71
CA ALA A 212 -12.26 50.50 3.44
C ALA A 212 -11.61 49.15 3.78
N ARG A 213 -12.42 48.10 3.97
CA ARG A 213 -11.91 46.74 4.21
C ARG A 213 -11.00 46.25 3.10
N PHE A 214 -11.30 46.58 1.84
CA PHE A 214 -10.49 46.15 0.70
C PHE A 214 -9.11 46.80 0.72
N GLY A 215 -8.97 48.02 1.24
CA GLY A 215 -7.68 48.67 1.44
C GLY A 215 -6.79 47.85 2.39
N GLN A 216 -7.33 47.47 3.56
CA GLN A 216 -6.64 46.64 4.54
C GLN A 216 -6.27 45.26 3.95
N MET A 217 -7.17 44.69 3.16
CA MET A 217 -6.93 43.41 2.52
C MET A 217 -5.78 43.48 1.50
N ARG A 218 -5.76 44.51 0.66
CA ARG A 218 -4.70 44.75 -0.34
C ARG A 218 -3.33 44.94 0.31
N GLU A 219 -3.29 45.70 1.39
CA GLU A 219 -2.05 45.93 2.16
C GLU A 219 -1.51 44.61 2.72
N GLY A 220 -2.39 43.72 3.22
CA GLY A 220 -1.98 42.39 3.65
C GLY A 220 -1.31 41.56 2.54
N VAL A 221 -1.83 41.63 1.30
CA VAL A 221 -1.21 40.98 0.14
C VAL A 221 0.14 41.61 -0.22
N ASP A 222 0.25 42.95 -0.14
CA ASP A 222 1.52 43.65 -0.37
C ASP A 222 2.59 43.19 0.64
N GLN A 223 2.23 43.08 1.92
CA GLN A 223 3.13 42.64 2.98
C GLN A 223 3.57 41.18 2.81
N VAL A 224 2.66 40.29 2.39
CA VAL A 224 3.03 38.90 2.06
C VAL A 224 4.03 38.86 0.92
N SER A 225 3.79 39.63 -0.16
CA SER A 225 4.72 39.73 -1.29
C SER A 225 6.10 40.21 -0.85
N GLN A 226 6.15 41.27 -0.02
CA GLN A 226 7.41 41.81 0.52
C GLN A 226 8.18 40.79 1.38
N LYS A 227 7.48 39.96 2.17
CA LYS A 227 8.12 38.90 2.96
C LYS A 227 8.62 37.74 2.11
N LEU A 228 7.99 37.47 0.96
CA LEU A 228 8.38 36.40 0.04
C LEU A 228 9.44 36.83 -0.98
N GLY A 229 9.54 38.13 -1.26
CA GLY A 229 10.51 38.73 -2.17
C GLY A 229 11.81 39.19 -1.51
N LYS A 230 12.04 38.84 -0.24
CA LYS A 230 13.33 38.92 0.45
C LYS A 230 13.92 37.53 0.62
#